data_AF-A0AAD1RYR6-F1
#
_entry.id   AF-A0AAD1RYR6-F1
#
_cell.length_a   1.000
_cell.length_b   1.000
_cell.length_c   1.000
_cell.angle_alpha   90.00
_cell.angle_beta   90.00
_cell.angle_gamma   90.00
#
_symmetry.space_group_name_H-M   'P 1'
#
loop_
_entity.id
_entity.type
_entity.pdbx_description
1 polymer ?
#
loop_
_entity_poly.entity_id
_entity_poly.type
_entity_poly.pdbx_seq_one_letter_code
_entity_poly.pdbx_strand_id
1 'polypeptide(L)'
;MASVNKSINTFSLNLYKELSSSNNEKSVFCSPISVASVLSMLNLGARGDTQRQIKKVLEFGEFTEARVKPPNRCENPAQGIQQTQRVQKQTVISL
;
A
#
# COMPACT_ATOMS: atom_id res chain seq x y z
N MET A 1 -6.28 17.64 16.14
CA MET A 1 -7.19 17.24 15.03
C MET A 1 -7.30 18.27 13.90
N ALA A 2 -6.83 19.52 14.05
CA ALA A 2 -6.91 20.55 13.01
C ALA A 2 -6.22 20.18 11.68
N SER A 3 -5.12 19.41 11.73
CA SER A 3 -4.39 18.98 10.53
C SER A 3 -5.20 18.05 9.62
N VAL A 4 -5.94 17.09 10.21
CA VAL A 4 -6.75 16.11 9.47
C VAL A 4 -7.91 16.80 8.74
N ASN A 5 -8.60 17.72 9.43
CA ASN A 5 -9.69 18.48 8.81
C ASN A 5 -9.19 19.32 7.63
N LYS A 6 -7.98 19.89 7.73
CA LYS A 6 -7.36 20.65 6.64
C LYS A 6 -7.08 19.74 5.43
N SER A 7 -6.42 18.60 5.64
CA SER A 7 -6.13 17.62 4.58
C SER A 7 -7.39 17.10 3.89
N ILE A 8 -8.40 16.69 4.68
CA ILE A 8 -9.68 16.20 4.13
C ILE A 8 -10.37 17.31 3.34
N ASN A 9 -10.37 18.55 3.82
CA ASN A 9 -10.98 19.67 3.09
C ASN A 9 -10.26 19.94 1.77
N THR A 10 -8.93 20.01 1.74
CA THR A 10 -8.19 20.19 0.49
C THR A 10 -8.44 19.04 -0.49
N PHE A 11 -8.41 17.79 -0.02
CA PHE A 11 -8.74 16.62 -0.82
C PHE A 11 -10.18 16.70 -1.37
N SER A 12 -11.15 17.09 -0.54
CA SER A 12 -12.55 17.25 -0.92
C SER A 12 -12.72 18.27 -2.04
N LEU A 13 -12.05 19.43 -1.93
CA LEU A 13 -12.09 20.49 -2.93
C LEU A 13 -11.46 20.05 -4.25
N ASN A 14 -10.32 19.34 -4.19
CA ASN A 14 -9.67 18.80 -5.38
C ASN A 14 -10.53 17.74 -6.06
N LEU A 15 -11.11 16.81 -5.28
CA LEU A 15 -12.04 15.80 -5.77
C LEU A 15 -13.27 16.43 -6.44
N TYR A 16 -13.88 17.44 -5.80
CA TYR A 16 -15.04 18.10 -6.36
C TYR A 16 -14.71 18.88 -7.63
N LYS A 17 -13.55 19.54 -7.69
CA LYS A 17 -13.06 20.19 -8.91
C LYS A 17 -12.97 19.20 -10.07
N GLU A 18 -12.28 18.08 -9.87
CA GLU A 18 -12.15 17.04 -10.90
C GLU A 18 -13.51 16.47 -11.34
N LEU A 19 -14.39 16.18 -10.37
CA LEU A 19 -15.73 15.68 -10.66
C LEU A 19 -16.57 16.72 -11.41
N SER A 20 -16.49 18.00 -11.05
CA SER A 20 -17.21 19.08 -11.71
C SER A 20 -16.69 19.32 -13.14
N SER A 21 -15.37 19.27 -13.34
CA SER A 21 -14.76 19.38 -14.67
C SER A 21 -15.14 18.20 -15.57
N SER A 22 -15.34 17.01 -14.99
CA SER A 22 -15.78 15.83 -15.73
C SER A 22 -17.27 15.81 -16.08
N ASN A 23 -18.13 16.48 -15.29
CA ASN A 23 -19.59 16.41 -15.40
C ASN A 23 -20.23 17.80 -15.47
N ASN A 24 -19.96 18.54 -16.56
CA ASN A 24 -20.39 19.93 -16.77
C ASN A 24 -21.91 20.19 -16.61
N GLU A 25 -22.77 19.16 -16.63
CA GLU A 25 -24.24 19.34 -16.63
C GLU A 25 -25.01 18.49 -15.60
N LYS A 26 -24.32 17.79 -14.68
CA LYS A 26 -24.98 16.89 -13.71
C LYS A 26 -24.59 17.22 -12.27
N SER A 27 -25.56 17.14 -11.36
CA SER A 27 -25.32 17.33 -9.93
C SER A 27 -24.28 16.33 -9.41
N VAL A 28 -23.17 16.84 -8.90
CA VAL A 28 -22.11 16.04 -8.28
C VAL A 28 -22.39 15.94 -6.78
N PHE A 29 -22.70 14.75 -6.29
CA PHE A 29 -22.85 14.47 -4.86
C PHE A 29 -21.90 13.33 -4.46
N CYS A 30 -20.96 13.61 -3.57
CA CYS A 30 -20.06 12.60 -3.02
C CYS A 30 -19.74 12.88 -1.54
N SER A 31 -19.43 11.84 -0.79
CA SER A 31 -18.93 11.96 0.59
C SER A 31 -17.40 11.87 0.60
N PRO A 32 -16.68 12.98 0.81
CA PRO A 32 -15.23 12.98 0.72
C PRO A 32 -14.55 12.18 1.82
N ILE A 33 -15.14 12.13 3.03
CA ILE A 33 -14.62 11.32 4.14
C ILE A 33 -14.68 9.84 3.79
N SER A 34 -15.79 9.38 3.20
CA SER A 34 -15.94 7.97 2.81
C SER A 34 -14.89 7.56 1.78
N VAL A 35 -14.69 8.39 0.74
CA VAL A 35 -13.66 8.14 -0.28
C VAL A 35 -12.26 8.13 0.35
N ALA A 36 -11.98 9.08 1.25
CA ALA A 36 -10.72 9.12 1.97
C ALA A 36 -10.49 7.86 2.83
N SER A 37 -11.52 7.33 3.49
CA SER A 37 -11.43 6.10 4.29
C SER A 37 -11.11 4.87 3.44
N VAL A 38 -11.79 4.71 2.29
CA VAL A 38 -11.49 3.60 1.37
C VAL A 38 -10.06 3.70 0.84
N LEU A 39 -9.65 4.89 0.41
CA LEU A 39 -8.27 5.12 -0.04
C LEU A 39 -7.24 4.88 1.08
N SER A 40 -7.57 5.20 2.33
CA SER A 40 -6.72 4.88 3.49
C SER A 40 -6.53 3.37 3.65
N MET A 41 -7.62 2.60 3.55
CA MET A 41 -7.57 1.14 3.62
C MET A 41 -6.79 0.54 2.43
N LEU A 42 -6.97 1.10 1.24
CA LEU A 42 -6.20 0.72 0.05
C LEU A 42 -4.72 1.05 0.20
N ASN A 43 -4.36 2.16 0.85
CA ASN A 43 -2.96 2.49 1.12
C ASN A 43 -2.27 1.42 1.98
N LEU A 44 -2.98 0.84 2.96
CA LEU A 44 -2.45 -0.23 3.81
C LEU A 44 -2.18 -1.52 3.03
N GLY A 45 -2.93 -1.79 1.96
CA GLY A 45 -2.72 -2.93 1.07
C GLY A 45 -1.82 -2.65 -0.14
N ALA A 46 -1.59 -1.38 -0.47
CA ALA A 46 -0.79 -0.95 -1.62
C ALA A 46 0.71 -0.99 -1.30
N ARG A 47 1.53 -1.16 -2.34
CA ARG A 47 3.00 -1.15 -2.24
C ARG A 47 3.60 -0.30 -3.35
N GLY A 48 4.83 0.18 -3.12
CA GLY A 48 5.59 0.90 -4.14
C GLY A 48 4.95 2.24 -4.53
N ASP A 49 4.81 2.48 -5.82
CA ASP A 49 4.38 3.79 -6.33
C ASP A 49 2.88 4.03 -6.17
N THR A 50 2.07 2.98 -6.14
CA THR A 50 0.64 3.07 -5.85
C THR A 50 0.38 3.62 -4.44
N GLN A 51 1.09 3.10 -3.44
CA GLN A 51 1.01 3.58 -2.05
C GLN A 51 1.42 5.06 -1.95
N ARG A 52 2.51 5.45 -2.64
CA ARG A 52 2.96 6.84 -2.69
C ARG A 52 1.92 7.78 -3.29
N GLN A 53 1.28 7.38 -4.38
CA GLN A 53 0.25 8.20 -5.03
C GLN A 53 -0.99 8.35 -4.15
N ILE A 54 -1.46 7.28 -3.52
CA ILE A 54 -2.61 7.32 -2.61
C ILE A 54 -2.34 8.27 -1.43
N LYS A 55 -1.17 8.13 -0.80
CA LYS A 55 -0.76 9.01 0.30
C LYS A 55 -0.65 10.47 -0.10
N LYS A 56 -0.17 10.75 -1.33
CA LYS A 56 -0.07 12.10 -1.87
C LYS A 56 -1.46 12.73 -2.07
N VAL A 57 -2.40 11.98 -2.64
CA VAL A 57 -3.76 12.47 -2.94
C VAL A 57 -4.55 12.78 -1.68
N LEU A 58 -4.40 11.99 -0.62
CA LEU A 58 -5.11 12.19 0.64
C LEU A 58 -4.56 13.35 1.49
N GLU A 59 -3.45 13.97 1.05
CA GLU A 59 -2.71 15.01 1.80
C GLU A 59 -2.51 14.66 3.27
N PHE A 60 -2.41 13.36 3.60
CA PHE A 60 -2.18 12.91 4.96
C PHE A 60 -0.81 13.43 5.37
N GLY A 61 -0.81 14.59 6.05
CA GLY A 61 0.39 15.27 6.54
C GLY A 61 1.23 14.23 7.24
N GLU A 62 2.45 14.04 6.71
CA GLU A 62 3.36 12.93 6.96
C GLU A 62 2.94 12.03 8.14
N PHE A 63 1.95 11.17 7.93
CA PHE A 63 1.87 9.96 8.71
C PHE A 63 3.02 9.14 8.16
N THR A 64 4.22 9.42 8.69
CA THR A 64 5.36 8.54 8.61
C THR A 64 4.85 7.19 9.07
N GLU A 65 4.45 6.39 8.08
CA GLU A 65 4.47 4.95 8.20
C GLU A 65 5.90 4.67 8.64
N ALA A 66 6.05 4.45 9.95
CA ALA A 66 7.28 4.04 10.57
C ALA A 66 7.85 2.98 9.66
N ARG A 67 8.99 3.27 8.99
CA ARG A 67 9.61 2.45 7.94
C ARG A 67 9.10 1.01 8.03
N VAL A 68 8.03 0.70 7.29
CA VAL A 68 7.72 -0.70 7.05
C VAL A 68 8.81 -1.07 6.05
N LYS A 69 9.96 -1.50 6.60
CA LYS A 69 11.00 -2.20 5.87
C LYS A 69 10.23 -3.17 5.00
N PRO A 70 10.31 -3.05 3.66
CA PRO A 70 9.47 -3.84 2.77
C PRO A 70 9.56 -5.29 3.26
N PRO A 71 8.44 -5.96 3.59
CA PRO A 71 8.49 -7.37 3.92
C PRO A 71 9.23 -8.01 2.77
N ASN A 72 10.38 -8.55 3.16
CA ASN A 72 11.36 -9.34 2.44
C ASN A 72 10.85 -9.64 1.05
N ARG A 73 11.55 -9.10 0.06
CA ARG A 73 11.57 -9.64 -1.30
C ARG A 73 11.51 -11.18 -1.18
N CYS A 74 10.79 -11.86 -2.08
CA CYS A 74 11.03 -13.28 -2.29
C CYS A 74 12.52 -13.43 -2.66
N GLU A 75 13.38 -13.59 -1.65
CA GLU A 75 14.70 -14.12 -1.82
C GLU A 75 14.47 -15.59 -2.11
N ASN A 76 14.48 -15.90 -3.41
CA ASN A 76 14.80 -17.17 -4.04
C ASN A 76 14.30 -18.44 -3.32
N PRO A 77 13.45 -19.29 -3.93
CA PRO A 77 13.25 -20.67 -3.46
C PRO A 77 14.48 -21.58 -3.63
N ALA A 78 15.72 -21.07 -3.57
CA ALA A 78 16.95 -21.80 -3.84
C ALA A 78 17.91 -21.94 -2.65
N GLN A 79 17.49 -21.63 -1.41
CA GLN A 79 18.28 -21.89 -0.21
C GLN A 79 17.58 -22.89 0.72
N GLY A 80 17.37 -24.12 0.21
CA GLY A 80 16.75 -25.20 0.97
C GLY A 80 17.19 -26.62 0.56
N ILE A 81 18.26 -26.79 -0.22
CA ILE A 81 18.64 -28.11 -0.76
C ILE A 81 20.11 -28.48 -0.50
N GLN A 82 20.71 -28.07 0.63
CA GLN A 82 22.05 -28.54 0.98
C GLN A 82 22.16 -29.33 2.28
N GLN A 83 21.05 -29.53 3.01
CA GLN A 83 21.07 -30.34 4.25
C GLN A 83 20.73 -31.84 4.04
N THR A 84 20.34 -32.29 2.84
CA THR A 84 19.90 -33.70 2.60
C THR A 84 20.94 -34.52 1.82
N GLN A 85 22.23 -34.43 2.16
CA GLN A 85 23.26 -35.35 1.62
C GLN A 85 24.27 -35.86 2.65
N ARG A 86 23.97 -35.84 3.95
CA ARG A 86 24.82 -36.50 4.97
C ARG A 86 24.25 -37.74 5.64
N VAL A 87 22.97 -38.06 5.49
CA VAL A 87 22.40 -39.28 6.09
C VAL A 87 22.41 -40.50 5.14
N GLN A 88 22.42 -40.31 3.82
CA GLN A 88 22.38 -41.42 2.85
C GLN A 88 23.75 -41.80 2.23
N LYS A 89 24.87 -41.23 2.70
CA LYS A 89 26.22 -41.66 2.27
C LYS A 89 26.89 -42.67 3.21
N GLN A 90 26.26 -43.04 4.32
CA GLN A 90 26.82 -44.01 5.26
C GLN A 90 26.25 -45.43 5.10
N THR A 91 25.14 -45.63 4.38
CA THR A 91 24.48 -46.94 4.21
C THR A 91 24.75 -47.56 2.84
N VAL A 92 26.01 -47.55 2.38
CA VAL A 92 26.44 -48.37 1.22
C VAL A 92 27.89 -48.85 1.33
N ILE A 93 28.52 -48.71 2.51
CA ILE A 93 29.82 -49.33 2.78
C ILE A 93 29.63 -50.32 3.93
N SER A 94 28.88 -51.38 3.64
CA SER A 94 28.81 -52.62 4.43
C SER A 94 28.54 -53.76 3.46
N LEU A 95 29.50 -54.01 2.57
CA LEU A 95 29.87 -55.36 2.16
C LEU A 95 31.28 -55.61 2.69
#